data_AF-A0A9D9JQ20-F1
#
_entry.id   AF-A0A9D9JQ20-F1
#
_cell.length_a   1.000
_cell.length_b   1.000
_cell.length_c   1.000
_cell.angle_alpha   90.00
_cell.angle_beta   90.00
_cell.angle_gamma   90.00
#
_symmetry.space_group_name_H-M   'P 1'
#
loop_
_entity.id
_entity.type
_entity.pdbx_description
1 polymer ?
#
loop_
_entity_poly.entity_id
_entity_poly.type
_entity_poly.pdbx_seq_one_letter_code
_entity_poly.pdbx_strand_id
1 'polypeptide(L)'
;MSVDRHVIKRGIRYVAVIDAARDPATGKCKQIKRTFPTKREAEVWERQVRAGNDRGEYLQPAKVTIAGYLSRWLAAASHLRPPRERYAHVVERIVDPLDRRRGQRP
;
A
#
# COMPACT_ATOMS: atom_id res chain seq x y z
N MET A 1 -0.65 -42.37 -12.87
CA MET A 1 -1.75 -41.41 -13.11
C MET A 1 -1.09 -40.11 -13.55
N SER A 2 -1.27 -39.71 -14.81
CA SER A 2 -0.58 -38.57 -15.41
C SER A 2 -1.39 -37.30 -15.18
N VAL A 3 -0.79 -36.28 -14.55
CA VAL A 3 -1.44 -34.98 -14.35
C VAL A 3 -1.27 -34.19 -15.64
N ASP A 4 -2.35 -34.13 -16.43
CA ASP A 4 -2.38 -33.35 -17.66
C ASP A 4 -2.24 -31.86 -17.32
N ARG A 5 -1.10 -31.28 -17.68
CA ARG A 5 -0.73 -29.90 -17.34
C ARG A 5 -1.35 -28.98 -18.39
N HIS A 6 -2.62 -28.60 -18.21
CA HIS A 6 -3.29 -27.72 -19.15
C HIS A 6 -2.76 -26.27 -19.03
N VAL A 7 -1.78 -25.92 -19.87
CA VAL A 7 -1.25 -24.56 -19.99
C VAL A 7 -2.09 -23.80 -21.03
N ILE A 8 -3.07 -23.04 -20.55
CA ILE A 8 -3.91 -22.15 -21.38
C ILE A 8 -3.24 -20.78 -21.53
N LYS A 9 -3.04 -20.33 -22.76
CA LYS A 9 -2.56 -18.98 -23.08
C LYS A 9 -3.64 -17.95 -22.72
N ARG A 10 -3.42 -17.15 -21.67
CA ARG A 10 -4.25 -15.95 -21.37
C ARG A 10 -3.73 -14.75 -22.16
N GLY A 11 -4.64 -13.88 -22.59
CA GLY A 11 -4.39 -12.74 -23.49
C GLY A 11 -3.29 -11.77 -23.06
N ILE A 12 -2.97 -10.81 -23.94
CA ILE A 12 -1.89 -9.83 -23.74
C ILE A 12 -2.22 -8.95 -22.53
N ARG A 13 -1.33 -8.93 -21.54
CA ARG A 13 -1.37 -8.02 -20.40
C ARG A 13 -0.18 -7.08 -20.45
N TYR A 14 -0.41 -5.81 -20.13
CA TYR A 14 0.61 -4.78 -20.11
C TYR A 14 1.08 -4.56 -18.68
N VAL A 15 2.39 -4.47 -18.46
CA VAL A 15 2.97 -4.22 -17.14
C VAL A 15 3.64 -2.86 -17.18
N ALA A 16 3.18 -1.95 -16.33
CA ALA A 16 3.86 -0.69 -16.09
C ALA A 16 4.83 -0.87 -14.90
N VAL A 17 6.09 -0.48 -15.08
CA VAL A 17 7.16 -0.56 -14.08
C VAL A 17 7.70 0.82 -13.86
N ILE A 18 7.82 1.23 -12.60
CA ILE A 18 8.37 2.53 -12.22
C ILE A 18 9.37 2.30 -11.09
N ASP A 19 10.55 2.87 -11.22
CA ASP A 19 11.53 2.94 -10.14
C ASP A 19 11.08 4.03 -9.17
N ALA A 20 10.56 3.63 -8.00
CA ALA A 20 10.29 4.57 -6.93
C ALA A 20 11.58 4.97 -6.22
N ALA A 21 11.47 6.05 -5.44
CA ALA A 21 12.54 6.67 -4.68
C ALA A 21 13.56 5.69 -4.09
N ARG A 22 14.83 6.09 -4.16
CA ARG A 22 15.97 5.30 -3.68
C ARG A 22 15.89 5.20 -2.15
N ASP A 23 15.95 3.98 -1.64
CA ASP A 23 16.00 3.74 -0.20
C ASP A 23 17.31 4.37 0.35
N PRO A 24 17.23 5.33 1.29
CA PRO A 24 18.42 6.02 1.80
C PRO A 24 19.34 5.10 2.62
N ALA A 25 18.85 3.98 3.14
CA ALA A 25 19.66 3.05 3.93
C ALA A 25 20.40 2.03 3.06
N THR A 26 19.80 1.60 1.94
CA THR A 26 20.34 0.49 1.12
C THR A 26 20.78 0.91 -0.28
N GLY A 27 20.47 2.14 -0.71
CA GLY A 27 20.84 2.66 -2.03
C GLY A 27 20.14 1.94 -3.19
N LYS A 28 19.13 1.11 -2.94
CA LYS A 28 18.36 0.39 -3.96
C LYS A 28 17.08 1.14 -4.30
N CYS A 29 16.73 1.18 -5.58
CA CYS A 29 15.45 1.74 -6.02
C CYS A 29 14.34 0.71 -5.79
N LYS A 30 13.21 1.16 -5.22
CA LYS A 30 12.06 0.29 -4.99
C LYS A 30 11.19 0.26 -6.24
N GLN A 31 11.17 -0.85 -6.96
CA GLN A 31 10.32 -0.98 -8.14
C GLN A 31 8.85 -1.18 -7.78
N ILE A 32 7.98 -0.40 -8.40
CA ILE A 32 6.52 -0.54 -8.32
C ILE A 32 6.03 -1.05 -9.66
N LYS A 33 5.31 -2.18 -9.62
CA LYS A 33 4.82 -2.86 -10.81
C LYS A 33 3.31 -2.98 -10.74
N ARG A 34 2.61 -2.65 -11.82
CA ARG A 34 1.16 -2.84 -11.94
C ARG A 34 0.80 -3.39 -13.30
N THR A 35 -0.13 -4.34 -13.32
CA THR A 35 -0.57 -5.02 -14.54
C THR A 35 -1.92 -4.49 -14.99
N PHE A 36 -2.08 -4.28 -16.29
CA PHE A 36 -3.26 -3.72 -16.93
C PHE A 36 -3.71 -4.55 -18.14
N PRO A 37 -5.01 -4.55 -18.48
CA PRO A 37 -5.53 -5.20 -19.67
C PRO A 37 -5.17 -4.45 -20.97
N THR A 38 -5.01 -3.12 -20.92
CA THR A 38 -4.73 -2.29 -22.11
C THR A 38 -3.43 -1.51 -21.98
N LYS A 39 -2.76 -1.26 -23.12
CA LYS A 39 -1.53 -0.47 -23.17
C LYS A 39 -1.76 0.97 -22.71
N ARG A 40 -2.89 1.55 -23.15
CA ARG A 40 -3.27 2.93 -22.84
C ARG A 40 -3.43 3.14 -21.33
N GLU A 41 -4.07 2.21 -20.63
CA GLU A 41 -4.19 2.29 -19.16
C GLU A 41 -2.84 2.20 -18.46
N ALA A 42 -1.95 1.35 -18.94
CA ALA A 42 -0.60 1.22 -18.39
C ALA A 42 0.20 2.54 -18.53
N GLU A 43 0.18 3.16 -19.72
CA GLU A 43 0.86 4.43 -19.98
C GLU A 43 0.28 5.61 -19.20
N VAL A 44 -1.05 5.65 -19.03
CA VAL A 44 -1.72 6.72 -18.26
C VAL A 44 -1.34 6.60 -16.78
N TRP A 45 -1.39 5.39 -16.22
CA TRP A 45 -0.96 5.15 -14.84
C TRP A 45 0.53 5.47 -14.66
N GLU A 46 1.38 5.10 -15.62
CA GLU A 46 2.80 5.40 -15.57
C GLU A 46 3.06 6.91 -15.51
N ARG A 47 2.43 7.68 -16.39
CA ARG A 47 2.54 9.14 -16.40
C ARG A 47 2.03 9.77 -15.11
N GLN A 48 0.91 9.28 -14.58
CA GLN A 48 0.34 9.80 -13.33
C GLN A 48 1.28 9.58 -12.14
N VAL A 49 1.85 8.39 -12.03
CA VAL A 49 2.77 8.06 -10.94
C VAL A 49 4.10 8.79 -11.08
N ARG A 50 4.65 8.87 -12.30
CA ARG A 50 5.89 9.62 -12.56
C ARG A 50 5.71 11.11 -12.23
N ALA A 51 4.61 11.72 -12.69
CA ALA A 51 4.30 13.11 -12.37
C ALA A 51 4.09 13.35 -10.86
N GLY A 52 3.50 12.40 -10.14
CA GLY A 52 3.41 12.47 -8.68
C GLY A 52 4.76 12.34 -7.99
N ASN A 53 5.67 11.54 -8.55
CA ASN A 53 7.02 11.36 -8.01
C ASN A 53 7.88 12.62 -8.23
N ASP A 54 7.79 13.23 -9.42
CA ASP A 54 8.52 14.47 -9.74
C ASP A 54 8.08 15.64 -8.86
N ARG A 55 6.80 15.68 -8.46
CA ARG A 55 6.27 16.66 -7.52
C ARG A 55 6.61 16.38 -6.05
N GLY A 56 7.22 15.22 -5.74
CA GLY A 56 7.45 14.77 -4.35
C GLY A 56 6.16 14.38 -3.60
N GLU A 57 5.02 14.32 -4.28
CA GLU A 57 3.71 13.97 -3.73
C GLU A 57 3.43 12.47 -3.76
N TYR A 58 4.34 11.67 -4.33
CA TYR A 58 4.16 10.23 -4.43
C TYR A 58 4.30 9.54 -3.09
N LEU A 59 3.20 9.57 -2.33
CA LEU A 59 2.97 8.69 -1.20
C LEU A 59 2.62 7.31 -1.78
N GLN A 60 3.57 6.37 -1.71
CA GLN A 60 3.26 4.97 -1.96
C GLN A 60 2.01 4.61 -1.15
N PRO A 61 0.95 4.06 -1.77
CA PRO A 61 -0.23 3.63 -1.03
C PRO A 61 0.18 2.50 -0.10
N ALA A 62 0.47 2.86 1.15
CA ALA A 62 0.79 1.92 2.19
C ALA A 62 -0.52 1.27 2.63
N LYS A 63 -0.55 -0.06 2.62
CA LYS A 63 -1.60 -0.81 3.33
C LYS A 63 -1.35 -0.61 4.83
N VAL A 64 -1.84 0.50 5.36
CA VAL A 64 -1.85 0.76 6.80
C VAL A 64 -3.22 0.38 7.34
N THR A 65 -3.21 -0.32 8.46
CA THR A 65 -4.43 -0.63 9.20
C THR A 65 -4.95 0.63 9.86
N ILE A 66 -6.26 0.71 10.10
CA ILE A 66 -6.84 1.87 10.82
C ILE A 66 -6.22 1.96 12.22
N ALA A 67 -6.01 0.81 12.88
CA ALA A 67 -5.32 0.73 14.16
C ALA A 67 -3.88 1.27 14.10
N GLY A 68 -3.11 0.88 13.07
CA GLY A 68 -1.73 1.34 12.87
C GLY A 68 -1.65 2.85 12.59
N TYR A 69 -2.58 3.36 11.79
CA TYR A 69 -2.67 4.80 11.53
C TYR A 69 -2.98 5.60 12.80
N LEU A 70 -4.00 5.18 13.57
CA LEU A 70 -4.41 5.85 14.80
C LEU A 70 -3.32 5.81 15.88
N SER A 71 -2.58 4.70 15.97
CA SER A 71 -1.44 4.58 16.90
C SER A 71 -0.33 5.58 16.55
N ARG A 72 0.02 5.71 15.26
CA ARG A 72 0.99 6.70 14.78
C ARG A 72 0.50 8.13 15.01
N TRP A 73 -0.78 8.39 14.78
CA TRP A 73 -1.39 9.70 15.02
C TRP A 73 -1.37 10.07 16.51
N LEU A 74 -1.73 9.14 17.40
CA LEU A 74 -1.65 9.36 18.86
C LEU A 74 -0.22 9.67 19.32
N ALA A 75 0.78 9.01 18.74
CA ALA A 75 2.18 9.29 19.04
C ALA A 75 2.62 10.69 18.56
N ALA A 76 2.13 11.14 17.40
CA ALA A 76 2.43 12.46 16.85
C ALA A 76 1.62 13.61 17.48
N ALA A 77 0.45 13.31 18.06
CA ALA A 77 -0.45 14.29 18.66
C ALA A 77 0.00 14.74 20.06
N SER A 78 1.28 15.08 20.18
CA SER A 78 1.97 15.46 21.42
C SER A 78 1.52 16.80 22.02
N HIS A 79 0.69 17.56 21.32
CA HIS A 79 0.14 18.84 21.75
C HIS A 79 -1.30 18.72 22.31
N LEU A 80 -1.96 17.57 22.20
CA LEU A 80 -3.32 17.39 22.72
C LEU A 80 -3.30 17.24 24.25
N ARG A 81 -4.14 18.03 24.94
CA ARG A 81 -4.38 17.96 26.39
C ARG A 81 -5.27 16.73 26.69
N PRO A 82 -4.93 15.88 27.68
CA PRO A 82 -5.34 14.47 27.69
C PRO A 82 -6.75 14.28 28.31
N PRO A 83 -7.38 13.10 28.14
CA PRO A 83 -6.77 11.81 28.44
C PRO A 83 -6.38 11.05 27.17
N ARG A 84 -5.10 11.14 26.77
CA ARG A 84 -4.51 10.28 25.73
C ARG A 84 -4.73 8.80 26.03
N GLU A 85 -4.72 8.47 27.31
CA GLU A 85 -5.05 7.15 27.86
C GLU A 85 -6.44 6.68 27.41
N ARG A 86 -7.44 7.57 27.36
CA ARG A 86 -8.80 7.23 26.93
C ARG A 86 -8.86 6.89 25.45
N TYR A 87 -8.13 7.64 24.62
CA TYR A 87 -8.08 7.37 23.19
C TYR A 87 -7.26 6.13 22.87
N ALA A 88 -6.12 5.92 23.55
CA ALA A 88 -5.34 4.69 23.44
C ALA A 88 -6.20 3.46 23.80
N HIS A 89 -6.94 3.54 24.90
CA HIS A 89 -7.84 2.46 25.33
C HIS A 89 -8.93 2.12 24.29
N VAL A 90 -9.49 3.13 23.60
CA VAL A 90 -10.46 2.91 22.52
C VAL A 90 -9.82 2.24 21.30
N VAL A 91 -8.60 2.65 20.93
CA VAL A 91 -7.87 2.07 19.79
C VAL A 91 -7.55 0.60 20.06
N GLU A 92 -7.03 0.29 21.25
CA GLU A 92 -6.67 -1.08 21.64
C GLU A 92 -7.89 -1.99 21.79
N ARG A 93 -8.96 -1.50 22.42
CA ARG A 93 -10.11 -2.34 22.78
C ARG A 93 -11.12 -2.54 21.66
N ILE A 94 -11.27 -1.55 20.76
CA ILE A 94 -12.33 -1.54 19.74
C ILE A 94 -11.73 -1.67 18.35
N VAL A 95 -10.74 -0.84 18.01
CA VAL A 95 -10.26 -0.74 16.63
C VAL A 95 -9.37 -1.92 16.25
N ASP A 96 -8.43 -2.31 17.12
CA ASP A 96 -7.50 -3.40 16.85
C ASP A 96 -8.20 -4.77 16.65
N PRO A 97 -9.20 -5.17 17.46
CA PRO A 97 -9.97 -6.40 17.22
C PRO A 97 -10.80 -6.37 15.93
N LEU A 98 -11.35 -5.21 15.57
CA LEU A 98 -12.12 -5.05 14.33
C LEU A 98 -11.23 -5.17 13.09
N ASP A 99 -10.01 -4.64 13.17
CA ASP A 99 -9.04 -4.69 12.09
C ASP A 99 -8.49 -6.12 11.91
N ARG A 100 -8.21 -6.84 13.00
CA ARG A 100 -7.85 -8.27 12.98
C ARG A 100 -8.91 -9.15 12.31
N ARG A 101 -10.20 -8.88 12.58
CA ARG A 101 -11.33 -9.59 11.93
C ARG A 101 -11.43 -9.32 10.43
N ARG A 102 -11.00 -8.14 9.97
CA ARG A 102 -11.02 -7.76 8.55
C ARG A 102 -9.80 -8.27 7.79
N GLY A 103 -8.64 -8.35 8.43
CA GLY A 103 -7.40 -8.88 7.83
C GLY A 103 -7.37 -10.41 7.61
N GLN A 104 -8.33 -11.15 8.18
CA GLN A 104 -8.43 -12.61 8.09
C GLN A 104 -9.39 -13.12 7.01
N ARG A 105 -9.97 -12.25 6.19
CA ARG A 105 -10.85 -12.68 5.09
C ARG A 105 -10.01 -12.91 3.81
N PRO A 106 -10.00 -14.13 3.23
CA PRO A 106 -9.23 -14.45 2.02
C PRO A 106 -9.71 -13.67 0.79
#